data_AF-G3ARH3-F1
#
_entry.id   AF-G3ARH3-F1
#
_cell.length_a   1.000
_cell.length_b   1.000
_cell.length_c   1.000
_cell.angle_alpha   90.00
_cell.angle_beta   90.00
_cell.angle_gamma   90.00
#
_symmetry.space_group_name_H-M   'P 1'
#
loop_
_entity.id
_entity.type
_entity.pdbx_description
1 polymer ?
#
loop_
_entity_poly.entity_id
_entity_poly.type
_entity_poly.pdbx_seq_one_letter_code
_entity_poly.pdbx_strand_id
1 'polypeptide(L)'
;MHFHSLYVVIDNIKYICYVIAPTLSFVYLVTKFINPDSLESLSQNFQVQLFSQPFCESRPNECAMTGDKILCKYFKYYDMVYYRYYLIAQWDRCILYTLQTSWMKWLALYLGSKDISDEKIWEKWLETLEIVLAIMNSITLYTIKRLVVSKMWLYFIFSTILAVSKPWAVVANKLQIVLRTTNNVF
;
A
#
# COMPACT_ATOMS: atom_id res chain seq x y z
N MET A 1 12.16 12.18 -46.09
CA MET A 1 11.36 11.00 -45.66
C MET A 1 12.01 10.17 -44.54
N HIS A 2 13.34 10.13 -44.35
CA HIS A 2 13.97 9.31 -43.31
C HIS A 2 13.73 9.75 -41.85
N PHE A 3 13.45 11.03 -41.58
CA PHE A 3 13.26 11.53 -40.21
C PHE A 3 11.97 11.04 -39.53
N HIS A 4 10.92 10.73 -40.29
CA HIS A 4 9.63 10.33 -39.73
C HIS A 4 9.65 8.87 -39.26
N SER A 5 10.37 7.99 -39.96
CA SER A 5 10.55 6.59 -39.59
C SER A 5 11.33 6.44 -38.27
N LEU A 6 12.36 7.26 -38.07
CA LEU A 6 13.21 7.19 -36.88
C LEU A 6 12.48 7.68 -35.61
N TYR A 7 11.60 8.68 -35.76
CA TYR A 7 10.74 9.18 -34.67
C TYR A 7 9.74 8.11 -34.21
N VAL A 8 9.12 7.39 -35.15
CA VAL A 8 8.19 6.29 -34.86
C VAL A 8 8.88 5.14 -34.14
N VAL A 9 10.12 4.79 -34.53
CA VAL A 9 10.89 3.74 -33.85
C VAL A 9 11.25 4.16 -32.42
N ILE A 10 11.66 5.42 -32.21
CA ILE A 10 11.98 5.94 -30.88
C ILE A 10 10.74 5.96 -29.97
N ASP A 11 9.59 6.38 -30.49
CA ASP A 11 8.35 6.39 -29.70
C ASP A 11 7.87 4.99 -29.34
N ASN A 12 8.05 4.00 -30.23
CA ASN A 12 7.77 2.60 -29.93
C ASN A 12 8.71 2.04 -28.85
N ILE A 13 10.01 2.38 -28.89
CA ILE A 13 10.98 1.97 -27.85
C ILE A 13 10.63 2.60 -26.51
N LYS A 14 10.32 3.90 -26.48
CA LYS A 14 9.85 4.58 -25.27
C LYS A 14 8.60 3.90 -24.71
N TYR A 15 7.66 3.55 -25.56
CA TYR A 15 6.44 2.88 -25.13
C TYR A 15 6.70 1.48 -24.55
N ILE A 16 7.58 0.69 -25.17
CA ILE A 16 8.00 -0.61 -24.65
C ILE A 16 8.67 -0.44 -23.27
N CYS A 17 9.60 0.51 -23.14
CA CYS A 17 10.36 0.72 -21.92
C CYS A 17 9.52 1.34 -20.78
N TYR A 18 8.56 2.22 -21.08
CA TYR A 18 7.78 2.93 -20.06
C TYR A 18 6.43 2.31 -19.75
N VAL A 19 5.88 1.48 -20.64
CA VAL A 19 4.55 0.87 -20.46
C VAL A 19 4.65 -0.63 -20.43
N ILE A 20 5.15 -1.27 -21.49
CA ILE A 20 5.10 -2.74 -21.60
C ILE A 20 6.04 -3.42 -20.61
N ALA A 21 7.31 -3.02 -20.56
CA ALA A 21 8.31 -3.62 -19.68
C ALA A 21 7.95 -3.42 -18.18
N PRO A 22 7.49 -2.23 -17.72
CA PRO A 22 7.03 -2.07 -16.35
C PRO A 22 5.78 -2.90 -16.04
N THR A 23 4.84 -3.04 -16.99
CA THR A 23 3.62 -3.84 -16.77
C THR A 23 3.94 -5.33 -16.71
N LEU A 24 4.79 -5.84 -17.61
CA LEU A 24 5.23 -7.24 -17.59
C LEU A 24 6.11 -7.55 -16.37
N SER A 25 7.00 -6.62 -16.00
CA SER A 25 7.79 -6.71 -14.77
C SER A 25 6.89 -6.73 -13.55
N PHE A 26 5.86 -5.88 -13.49
CA PHE A 26 4.87 -5.89 -12.41
C PHE A 26 4.11 -7.22 -12.35
N VAL A 27 3.62 -7.74 -13.47
CA VAL A 27 2.93 -9.06 -13.52
C VAL A 27 3.86 -10.18 -13.05
N TYR A 28 5.12 -10.19 -13.49
CA TYR A 28 6.11 -11.18 -13.10
C TYR A 28 6.49 -11.08 -11.60
N LEU A 29 6.72 -9.87 -11.11
CA LEU A 29 7.02 -9.62 -9.70
C LEU A 29 5.82 -10.01 -8.84
N VAL A 30 4.61 -9.60 -9.22
CA VAL A 30 3.39 -9.92 -8.47
C VAL A 30 3.14 -11.42 -8.44
N THR A 31 3.27 -12.14 -9.55
CA THR A 31 3.11 -13.61 -9.55
C THR A 31 4.17 -14.33 -8.73
N LYS A 32 5.39 -13.79 -8.64
CA LYS A 32 6.48 -14.35 -7.84
C LYS A 32 6.40 -14.01 -6.35
N PHE A 33 5.91 -12.82 -6.00
CA PHE A 33 5.75 -12.35 -4.61
C PHE A 33 4.37 -12.67 -4.02
N ILE A 34 3.37 -12.99 -4.86
CA ILE A 34 2.03 -13.42 -4.47
C ILE A 34 1.83 -14.89 -4.89
N ASN A 35 2.75 -15.75 -4.47
CA ASN A 35 2.51 -17.19 -4.42
C ASN A 35 1.55 -17.46 -3.22
N PRO A 36 0.52 -18.33 -3.31
CA PRO A 36 -0.33 -18.72 -2.17
C PRO A 36 0.45 -19.05 -0.88
N ASP A 37 1.59 -19.75 -0.98
CA ASP A 37 2.44 -20.04 0.18
C ASP A 37 3.07 -18.78 0.77
N SER A 38 3.48 -17.84 -0.10
CA SER A 38 3.97 -16.54 0.36
C SER A 38 2.85 -15.66 0.91
N LEU A 39 1.59 -15.86 0.52
CA LEU A 39 0.41 -15.18 1.05
C LEU A 39 0.07 -15.61 2.48
N GLU A 40 0.16 -16.91 2.78
CA GLU A 40 0.05 -17.41 4.15
C GLU A 40 1.22 -16.91 5.00
N SER A 41 2.43 -16.91 4.45
CA SER A 41 3.58 -16.28 5.11
C SER A 41 3.36 -14.77 5.33
N LEU A 42 2.74 -14.05 4.38
CA LEU A 42 2.43 -12.61 4.50
C LEU A 42 1.36 -12.38 5.57
N SER A 43 0.36 -13.25 5.62
CA SER A 43 -0.70 -13.25 6.63
C SER A 43 -0.14 -13.46 8.04
N GLN A 44 0.88 -14.32 8.20
CA GLN A 44 1.60 -14.52 9.45
C GLN A 44 2.58 -13.36 9.74
N ASN A 45 3.22 -12.79 8.71
CA ASN A 45 4.23 -11.74 8.84
C ASN A 45 3.65 -10.32 8.99
N PHE A 46 2.36 -10.09 8.71
CA PHE A 46 1.72 -8.78 8.79
C PHE A 46 0.46 -8.81 9.67
N GLN A 47 0.59 -9.38 10.87
CA GLN A 47 -0.46 -9.32 11.87
C GLN A 47 -0.47 -7.96 12.58
N VAL A 48 -1.62 -7.30 12.53
CA VAL A 48 -1.93 -6.05 13.23
C VAL A 48 -3.32 -6.17 13.81
N GLN A 49 -3.44 -6.13 15.12
CA GLN A 49 -4.74 -6.17 15.79
C GLN A 49 -4.72 -5.26 17.02
N LEU A 50 -5.85 -4.57 17.21
CA LEU A 50 -6.10 -3.68 18.33
C LEU A 50 -7.27 -4.28 19.11
N PHE A 51 -7.02 -4.60 20.38
CA PHE A 51 -8.00 -5.16 21.29
C PHE A 51 -8.21 -4.24 22.48
N SER A 52 -9.36 -4.34 23.14
CA SER A 52 -9.51 -3.78 24.48
C SER A 52 -8.87 -4.73 25.51
N GLN A 53 -8.28 -4.16 26.56
CA GLN A 53 -7.76 -4.92 27.70
C GLN A 53 -8.80 -5.86 28.32
N PRO A 54 -10.03 -5.42 28.66
CA PRO A 54 -11.04 -6.32 29.24
C PRO A 54 -11.43 -7.48 28.30
N PHE A 55 -11.33 -7.28 26.99
CA PHE A 55 -11.55 -8.36 26.02
C PHE A 55 -10.43 -9.42 26.11
N CYS A 56 -9.17 -8.99 26.19
CA CYS A 56 -8.05 -9.92 26.33
C CYS A 56 -7.99 -10.62 27.70
N GLU A 57 -8.43 -9.94 28.77
CA GLU A 57 -8.53 -10.55 30.10
C GLU A 57 -9.60 -11.64 30.15
N SER A 58 -10.75 -11.41 29.51
CA SER A 58 -11.84 -12.39 29.45
C SER A 58 -11.56 -13.54 28.47
N ARG A 59 -10.75 -13.31 27.43
CA ARG A 59 -10.44 -14.29 26.38
C ARG A 59 -8.95 -14.31 26.01
N PRO A 60 -8.08 -14.81 26.90
CA PRO A 60 -6.64 -14.80 26.68
C PRO A 60 -6.22 -15.61 25.45
N ASN A 61 -6.92 -16.71 25.14
CA ASN A 61 -6.61 -17.57 24.00
C ASN A 61 -6.84 -16.86 22.64
N GLU A 62 -7.81 -15.94 22.57
CA GLU A 62 -8.09 -15.18 21.35
C GLU A 62 -7.07 -14.05 21.14
N CYS A 63 -6.52 -13.50 22.23
CA CYS A 63 -5.46 -12.49 22.19
C CYS A 63 -4.03 -13.08 22.17
N ALA A 64 -3.87 -14.39 22.30
CA ALA A 64 -2.58 -15.09 22.32
C ALA A 64 -1.97 -15.13 20.91
N MET A 65 -1.41 -14.01 20.47
CA MET A 65 -0.65 -13.93 19.23
C MET A 65 0.70 -14.59 19.40
N THR A 66 0.94 -15.65 18.63
CA THR A 66 2.23 -16.36 18.60
C THR A 66 2.98 -15.99 17.33
N GLY A 67 4.16 -15.37 17.50
CA GLY A 67 5.08 -15.06 16.41
C GLY A 67 6.32 -14.33 16.91
N ASP A 68 7.51 -14.77 16.48
CA ASP A 68 8.82 -14.30 16.96
C ASP A 68 9.08 -12.79 16.77
N LYS A 69 8.24 -12.11 16.00
CA LYS A 69 8.43 -10.70 15.59
C LYS A 69 7.22 -9.81 15.88
N ILE A 70 6.28 -10.30 16.69
CA ILE A 70 5.11 -9.53 17.11
C ILE A 70 5.48 -8.74 18.37
N LEU A 71 5.19 -7.44 18.34
CA LEU A 71 5.37 -6.52 19.46
C LEU A 71 4.01 -6.17 20.05
N CYS A 72 3.92 -6.19 21.38
CA CYS A 72 2.75 -5.77 22.13
C CYS A 72 2.98 -4.39 22.76
N LYS A 73 1.99 -3.50 22.64
CA LYS A 73 1.95 -2.20 23.31
C LYS A 73 0.64 -2.04 24.09
N TYR A 74 0.75 -1.63 25.35
CA TYR A 74 -0.38 -1.27 26.20
C TYR A 74 -0.56 0.25 26.20
N PHE A 75 -1.80 0.71 26.04
CA PHE A 75 -2.18 2.12 26.17
C PHE A 75 -2.72 2.39 27.56
N LYS A 76 -2.17 3.41 28.23
CA LYS A 76 -2.48 3.71 29.63
C LYS A 76 -3.82 4.43 29.79
N TYR A 77 -4.22 5.25 28.83
CA TYR A 77 -5.39 6.13 28.95
C TYR A 77 -6.66 5.57 28.29
N TYR A 78 -6.55 4.48 27.52
CA TYR A 78 -7.64 3.98 26.66
C TYR A 78 -7.96 2.50 26.87
N ASP A 79 -7.30 1.82 27.81
CA ASP A 79 -7.48 0.39 28.10
C ASP A 79 -7.43 -0.49 26.83
N MET A 80 -6.46 -0.19 25.96
CA MET A 80 -6.27 -0.91 24.70
C MET A 80 -4.91 -1.63 24.68
N VAL A 81 -4.88 -2.74 23.94
CA VAL A 81 -3.70 -3.54 23.66
C VAL A 81 -3.51 -3.61 22.16
N TYR A 82 -2.31 -3.27 21.70
CA TYR A 82 -1.97 -3.24 20.29
C TYR A 82 -0.86 -4.23 19.97
N TYR A 83 -1.23 -5.25 19.19
CA TYR A 83 -0.32 -6.25 18.64
C TYR A 83 0.04 -5.86 17.22
N ARG A 84 1.33 -5.76 16.93
CA ARG A 84 1.82 -5.38 15.60
C ARG A 84 3.13 -6.06 15.28
N TYR A 85 3.36 -6.31 14.00
CA TYR A 85 4.66 -6.76 13.52
C TYR A 85 5.75 -5.67 13.66
N TYR A 86 7.01 -6.09 13.83
CA TYR A 86 8.13 -5.17 14.06
C TYR A 86 8.29 -4.07 13.00
N LEU A 87 8.07 -4.37 11.71
CA LEU A 87 8.19 -3.37 10.63
C LEU A 87 7.16 -2.25 10.80
N ILE A 88 5.95 -2.62 11.23
CA ILE A 88 4.85 -1.67 11.43
C ILE A 88 5.14 -0.82 12.65
N ALA A 89 5.75 -1.40 13.69
CA ALA A 89 6.23 -0.62 14.82
C ALA A 89 7.30 0.40 14.42
N GLN A 90 8.21 0.05 13.50
CA GLN A 90 9.21 1.00 12.99
C GLN A 90 8.55 2.11 12.15
N TRP A 91 7.58 1.75 11.30
CA TRP A 91 6.79 2.68 10.51
C TRP A 91 6.01 3.66 11.39
N ASP A 92 5.30 3.16 12.41
CA ASP A 92 4.56 3.96 13.38
C ASP A 92 5.50 4.96 14.09
N ARG A 93 6.69 4.51 14.52
CA ARG A 93 7.68 5.40 15.14
C ARG A 93 8.15 6.51 14.20
N CYS A 94 8.36 6.21 12.92
CA CYS A 94 8.75 7.19 11.92
C CYS A 94 7.67 8.27 11.73
N ILE A 95 6.40 7.84 11.64
CA ILE A 95 5.27 8.77 11.53
C ILE A 95 5.15 9.61 12.80
N LEU A 96 5.20 9.00 13.97
CA LEU A 96 5.10 9.71 15.25
C LEU A 96 6.23 10.72 15.42
N TYR A 97 7.45 10.38 15.06
CA TYR A 97 8.58 11.32 15.08
C TYR A 97 8.31 12.54 14.20
N THR A 98 7.72 12.31 13.02
CA THR A 98 7.33 13.38 12.09
C THR A 98 6.21 14.25 12.67
N LEU A 99 5.23 13.63 13.33
CA LEU A 99 4.09 14.31 13.97
C LEU A 99 4.46 15.01 15.29
N GLN A 100 5.58 14.66 15.93
CA GLN A 100 6.08 15.31 17.15
C GLN A 100 6.80 16.65 16.89
N THR A 101 6.71 17.17 15.67
CA THR A 101 7.27 18.48 15.31
C THR A 101 6.65 19.62 16.14
N SER A 102 7.42 20.67 16.41
CA SER A 102 7.06 21.73 17.38
C SER A 102 5.71 22.40 17.15
N TRP A 103 5.26 22.49 15.89
CA TRP A 103 3.96 23.08 15.53
C TRP A 103 2.77 22.21 15.97
N MET A 104 2.91 20.88 15.93
CA MET A 104 1.87 19.95 16.41
C MET A 104 1.74 20.01 17.92
N LYS A 105 2.87 20.17 18.63
CA LYS A 105 2.86 20.37 20.09
C LYS A 105 2.14 21.66 20.47
N TRP A 106 2.38 22.74 19.74
CA TRP A 106 1.65 24.01 19.91
C TRP A 106 0.15 23.82 19.66
N LEU A 107 -0.25 23.15 18.58
CA LEU A 107 -1.65 22.94 18.23
C LEU A 107 -2.38 22.06 19.27
N ALA A 108 -1.72 21.03 19.80
CA ALA A 108 -2.26 20.18 20.85
C ALA A 108 -2.48 20.94 22.18
N LEU A 109 -1.54 21.82 22.55
CA LEU A 109 -1.67 22.67 23.75
C LEU A 109 -2.70 23.78 23.57
N TYR A 110 -2.90 24.28 22.34
CA TYR A 110 -3.95 25.25 22.05
C TYR A 110 -5.35 24.65 22.14
N LEU A 111 -5.52 23.41 21.65
CA LEU A 111 -6.80 22.68 21.72
C LEU A 111 -7.05 22.05 23.10
N GLY A 112 -5.99 21.73 23.85
CA GLY A 112 -6.05 21.23 25.22
C GLY A 112 -6.37 22.36 26.19
N SER A 113 -7.47 22.24 26.93
CA SER A 113 -7.89 23.22 27.95
C SER A 113 -6.76 23.53 28.95
N LYS A 114 -6.61 24.82 29.30
CA LYS A 114 -5.60 25.44 30.17
C LYS A 114 -5.41 24.87 31.59
N ASP A 115 -6.23 23.91 32.03
CA ASP A 115 -6.35 23.49 33.44
C ASP A 115 -5.65 22.17 33.81
N ILE A 116 -5.15 21.40 32.84
CA ILE A 116 -4.46 20.12 33.09
C ILE A 116 -2.98 20.28 32.76
N SER A 117 -2.09 19.73 33.59
CA SER A 117 -0.63 19.76 33.37
C SER A 117 -0.28 19.40 31.92
N ASP A 118 0.44 20.31 31.23
CA ASP A 118 0.79 20.23 29.81
C ASP A 118 1.35 18.85 29.39
N GLU A 119 2.11 18.20 30.27
CA GLU A 119 2.70 16.87 30.03
C GLU A 119 1.64 15.76 29.89
N LYS A 120 0.63 15.73 30.76
CA LYS A 120 -0.43 14.70 30.71
C LYS A 120 -1.34 14.87 29.49
N ILE A 121 -1.63 16.11 29.09
CA ILE A 121 -2.37 16.40 27.86
C ILE A 121 -1.59 15.87 26.65
N TRP A 122 -0.29 16.14 26.62
CA TRP A 122 0.58 15.72 25.54
C TRP A 122 0.70 14.19 25.44
N GLU A 123 0.88 13.50 26.57
CA GLU A 123 0.88 12.03 26.60
C GLU A 123 -0.43 11.43 26.06
N LYS A 124 -1.58 11.98 26.47
CA LYS A 124 -2.89 11.51 26.02
C LYS A 124 -3.09 11.75 24.52
N TRP A 125 -2.63 12.89 24.01
CA TRP A 125 -2.64 13.20 22.57
C TRP A 125 -1.77 12.22 21.79
N LEU A 126 -0.58 11.92 22.29
CA LEU A 126 0.33 10.97 21.65
C LEU A 126 -0.27 9.56 21.60
N GLU A 127 -0.85 9.07 22.70
CA GLU A 127 -1.57 7.79 22.69
C GLU A 127 -2.75 7.80 21.71
N THR A 128 -3.48 8.92 21.61
CA THR A 128 -4.59 9.05 20.65
C THR A 128 -4.10 8.91 19.21
N LEU A 129 -3.00 9.59 18.85
CA LEU A 129 -2.41 9.49 17.51
C LEU A 129 -1.95 8.06 17.21
N GLU A 130 -1.36 7.38 18.18
CA GLU A 130 -0.95 5.98 18.05
C GLU A 130 -2.13 5.03 17.83
N ILE A 131 -3.26 5.25 18.52
CA ILE A 131 -4.48 4.47 18.31
C ILE A 131 -5.05 4.72 16.91
N VAL A 132 -5.06 5.97 16.44
CA VAL A 132 -5.49 6.31 15.08
C VAL A 132 -4.60 5.61 14.04
N LEU A 133 -3.28 5.61 14.24
CA LEU A 133 -2.35 4.88 13.38
C LEU A 133 -2.61 3.37 13.41
N ALA A 134 -2.87 2.79 14.58
CA ALA A 134 -3.21 1.38 14.72
C ALA A 134 -4.46 1.01 13.91
N ILE A 135 -5.51 1.85 13.98
CA ILE A 135 -6.75 1.66 13.20
C ILE A 135 -6.46 1.77 11.69
N MET A 136 -5.74 2.80 11.26
CA MET A 136 -5.42 2.98 9.84
C MET A 136 -4.58 1.83 9.27
N ASN A 137 -3.57 1.36 10.02
CA ASN A 137 -2.74 0.23 9.60
C ASN A 137 -3.55 -1.07 9.52
N SER A 138 -4.42 -1.32 10.51
CA SER A 138 -5.33 -2.46 10.50
C SER A 138 -6.21 -2.45 9.24
N ILE A 139 -6.90 -1.34 8.97
CA ILE A 139 -7.76 -1.19 7.79
C ILE A 139 -6.96 -1.38 6.49
N THR A 140 -5.78 -0.78 6.41
CA THR A 140 -4.93 -0.83 5.21
C THR A 140 -4.51 -2.28 4.92
N LEU A 141 -4.04 -3.02 5.92
CA LEU A 141 -3.62 -4.40 5.76
C LEU A 141 -4.79 -5.34 5.46
N TYR A 142 -5.94 -5.15 6.10
CA TYR A 142 -7.14 -5.89 5.76
C TYR A 142 -7.58 -5.63 4.30
N THR A 143 -7.46 -4.39 3.84
CA THR A 143 -7.78 -4.01 2.47
C THR A 143 -6.80 -4.63 1.47
N ILE A 144 -5.49 -4.56 1.73
CA ILE A 144 -4.46 -5.20 0.92
C ILE A 144 -4.72 -6.71 0.85
N LYS A 145 -4.94 -7.36 2.00
CA LYS A 145 -5.25 -8.79 2.06
C LYS A 145 -6.47 -9.13 1.20
N ARG A 146 -7.55 -8.36 1.32
CA ARG A 146 -8.76 -8.55 0.51
C ARG A 146 -8.52 -8.35 -0.98
N LEU A 147 -7.80 -7.31 -1.37
CA LEU A 147 -7.46 -7.03 -2.77
C LEU A 147 -6.63 -8.14 -3.41
N VAL A 148 -5.71 -8.71 -2.64
CA VAL A 148 -4.87 -9.80 -3.10
C VAL A 148 -5.67 -11.10 -3.24
N VAL A 149 -6.46 -11.47 -2.22
CA VAL A 149 -7.30 -12.67 -2.24
C VAL A 149 -8.39 -12.61 -3.31
N SER A 150 -9.02 -11.44 -3.50
CA SER A 150 -10.07 -11.25 -4.51
C SER A 150 -9.53 -11.23 -5.94
N LYS A 151 -8.19 -11.22 -6.12
CA LYS A 151 -7.52 -11.08 -7.41
C LYS A 151 -7.99 -9.85 -8.21
N MET A 152 -8.60 -8.85 -7.56
CA MET A 152 -9.09 -7.63 -8.21
C MET A 152 -7.96 -6.85 -8.90
N TRP A 153 -6.73 -6.99 -8.42
CA TRP A 153 -5.54 -6.44 -9.07
C TRP A 153 -5.33 -6.96 -10.49
N LEU A 154 -5.72 -8.21 -10.81
CA LEU A 154 -5.67 -8.74 -12.17
C LEU A 154 -6.61 -7.97 -13.10
N TYR A 155 -7.82 -7.65 -12.63
CA TYR A 155 -8.77 -6.84 -13.40
C TYR A 155 -8.20 -5.46 -13.70
N PHE A 156 -7.50 -4.85 -12.75
CA PHE A 156 -6.84 -3.56 -12.97
C PHE A 156 -5.77 -3.68 -14.07
N ILE A 157 -4.91 -4.68 -14.00
CA ILE A 157 -3.88 -4.95 -15.03
C ILE A 157 -4.52 -5.22 -16.40
N PHE A 158 -5.49 -6.12 -16.49
CA PHE A 158 -6.17 -6.42 -17.75
C PHE A 158 -6.86 -5.17 -18.31
N SER A 159 -7.46 -4.34 -17.46
CA SER A 159 -8.09 -3.09 -17.88
C SER A 159 -7.07 -2.09 -18.42
N THR A 160 -5.90 -1.98 -17.78
CA THR A 160 -4.78 -1.17 -18.30
C THR A 160 -4.28 -1.69 -19.64
N ILE A 161 -4.09 -3.00 -19.79
CA ILE A 161 -3.67 -3.63 -21.05
C ILE A 161 -4.71 -3.39 -22.16
N LEU A 162 -6.00 -3.53 -21.85
CA LEU A 162 -7.09 -3.30 -22.82
C LEU A 162 -7.27 -1.82 -23.19
N ALA A 163 -7.10 -0.92 -22.22
CA ALA A 163 -7.10 0.52 -22.48
C ALA A 163 -5.96 0.93 -23.41
N VAL A 164 -4.82 0.25 -23.27
CA VAL A 164 -3.64 0.39 -24.13
C VAL A 164 -3.83 -0.27 -25.50
N SER A 165 -4.44 -1.45 -25.58
CA SER A 165 -4.51 -2.24 -26.83
C SER A 165 -5.42 -1.62 -27.90
N LYS A 166 -6.52 -0.97 -27.49
CA LYS A 166 -7.45 -0.32 -28.42
C LYS A 166 -6.78 0.76 -29.31
N PRO A 167 -6.01 1.72 -28.77
CA PRO A 167 -5.22 2.65 -29.58
C PRO A 167 -4.25 1.96 -30.54
N TRP A 168 -3.60 0.87 -30.10
CA TRP A 168 -2.63 0.14 -30.92
C TRP A 168 -3.25 -0.61 -32.10
N ALA A 169 -4.46 -1.14 -31.95
CA ALA A 169 -5.18 -1.76 -33.07
C ALA A 169 -5.44 -0.75 -34.22
N VAL A 170 -5.70 0.52 -33.87
CA VAL A 170 -5.87 1.60 -34.86
C VAL A 170 -4.55 1.91 -35.58
N VAL A 171 -3.44 1.95 -34.84
CA VAL A 171 -2.11 2.18 -35.42
C VAL A 171 -1.69 1.02 -36.34
N ALA A 172 -1.89 -0.22 -35.90
CA ALA A 172 -1.57 -1.42 -36.69
C ALA A 172 -2.39 -1.48 -38.00
N ASN A 173 -3.69 -1.15 -37.94
CA ASN A 173 -4.52 -1.07 -39.15
C ASN A 173 -4.02 0.01 -40.12
N LYS A 174 -3.63 1.20 -39.63
CA LYS A 174 -3.05 2.25 -40.47
C LYS A 174 -1.74 1.79 -41.12
N LEU A 175 -0.89 1.10 -40.36
CA LEU A 175 0.38 0.54 -40.85
C LEU A 175 0.15 -0.53 -41.92
N GLN A 176 -0.83 -1.41 -41.72
CA GLN A 176 -1.23 -2.42 -42.70
C GLN A 176 -1.77 -1.81 -43.99
N ILE A 177 -2.55 -0.74 -43.91
CA ILE A 177 -3.04 0.00 -45.08
C ILE A 177 -1.85 0.60 -45.85
N VAL A 178 -0.91 1.23 -45.15
CA VAL A 178 0.29 1.81 -45.77
C VAL A 178 1.16 0.74 -46.43
N LEU A 179 1.36 -0.41 -45.79
CA LEU A 179 2.12 -1.53 -46.34
C LEU A 179 1.44 -2.15 -47.57
N ARG A 180 0.10 -2.24 -47.57
CA ARG A 180 -0.66 -2.71 -48.74
C ARG A 180 -0.61 -1.72 -49.89
N THR A 181 -0.65 -0.41 -49.63
CA THR A 181 -0.53 0.58 -50.70
C THR A 181 0.88 0.66 -51.28
N THR A 182 1.93 0.33 -50.52
CA THR A 182 3.30 0.24 -51.06
C THR A 182 3.52 -0.99 -51.93
N ASN A 183 2.88 -2.12 -51.62
CA ASN A 183 2.96 -3.33 -52.44
C ASN A 183 2.17 -3.25 -53.76
N ASN A 184 1.26 -2.28 -53.93
CA ASN A 184 0.50 -2.09 -55.17
C ASN A 184 1.13 -1.07 -56.14
N VAL A 185 2.34 -0.56 -55.83
CA VAL A 185 3.05 0.44 -56.64
C VAL A 185 4.25 -0.18 -57.40
N PHE A 186 4.42 -1.50 -57.31
CA PHE A 186 5.35 -2.28 -58.15
C PHE A 186 4.59 -3.33 -58.96
#